data_AF-G7VCU8-F1
#
_entry.id   AF-G7VCU8-F1
#
_cell.length_a   1.000
_cell.length_b   1.000
_cell.length_c   1.000
_cell.angle_alpha   90.00
_cell.angle_beta   90.00
_cell.angle_gamma   90.00
#
_symmetry.space_group_name_H-M   'P 1'
#
loop_
_entity.id
_entity.type
_entity.pdbx_description
1 polymer ?
#
loop_
_entity_poly.entity_id
_entity_poly.type
_entity_poly.pdbx_seq_one_letter_code
_entity_poly.pdbx_strand_id
1 'polypeptide(L)'
;MYRPRVDPCIFLHYNPGDWVDLLGEDFVKELLRRFRHVAADVDGLVRYAAENPEAFQLGLRGLRVGGRFGREWVLYVEGGFVEPRWRARWPPVAGNGVIDVRLQVSPCYLLTVLSDGGRRYIWRSRAPTLFKWVSAVPRSRPLEVFRSAFPLWLRELAWARGYSWVAWSRWRDRRNRHLAEWLYWLDTGRMAHIDMALGRYRDVYDTASRTKHGAAKVLYEPS
;
A
#
# COMPACT_ATOMS: atom_id res chain seq x y z
N MET A 1 -25.81 -4.90 -5.01
CA MET A 1 -24.61 -5.58 -4.49
C MET A 1 -23.45 -5.19 -5.39
N TYR A 2 -22.37 -4.66 -4.82
CA TYR A 2 -21.21 -4.17 -5.58
C TYR A 2 -20.26 -5.32 -5.95
N ARG A 3 -19.53 -5.18 -7.06
CA ARG A 3 -18.62 -6.23 -7.58
C ARG A 3 -17.26 -5.62 -8.00
N PRO A 4 -16.50 -5.04 -7.06
CA PRO A 4 -15.18 -4.46 -7.34
C PRO A 4 -14.22 -5.50 -7.92
N ARG A 5 -13.36 -5.05 -8.84
CA ARG A 5 -12.33 -5.83 -9.52
C ARG A 5 -11.01 -5.91 -8.75
N VAL A 6 -11.00 -5.42 -7.51
CA VAL A 6 -9.82 -5.30 -6.63
C VAL A 6 -10.20 -5.65 -5.19
N ASP A 7 -9.19 -5.95 -4.37
CA ASP A 7 -9.35 -6.17 -2.94
C ASP A 7 -9.43 -4.83 -2.15
N PRO A 8 -9.79 -4.85 -0.85
CA PRO A 8 -9.92 -3.64 -0.05
C PRO A 8 -8.64 -2.79 0.09
N CYS A 9 -7.47 -3.26 -0.34
CA CYS A 9 -6.25 -2.46 -0.31
C CYS A 9 -6.31 -1.21 -1.20
N ILE A 10 -7.28 -1.14 -2.12
CA ILE A 10 -7.57 0.06 -2.89
C ILE A 10 -7.73 1.31 -2.02
N PHE A 11 -8.14 1.15 -0.75
CA PHE A 11 -8.25 2.26 0.20
C PHE A 11 -6.91 2.84 0.69
N LEU A 12 -5.79 2.20 0.36
CA LEU A 12 -4.45 2.77 0.53
C LEU A 12 -3.80 3.18 -0.81
N HIS A 13 -4.55 3.09 -1.92
CA HIS A 13 -4.07 3.40 -3.26
C HIS A 13 -4.51 4.80 -3.68
N TYR A 14 -3.55 5.73 -3.72
CA TYR A 14 -3.79 7.13 -4.01
C TYR A 14 -3.84 7.38 -5.54
N ASN A 15 -4.97 7.03 -6.16
CA ASN A 15 -5.30 7.39 -7.54
C ASN A 15 -6.82 7.38 -7.75
N PRO A 16 -7.46 8.55 -7.95
CA PRO A 16 -8.90 8.65 -8.13
C PRO A 16 -9.47 7.93 -9.35
N GLY A 17 -8.74 7.95 -10.48
CA GLY A 17 -9.16 7.24 -11.70
C GLY A 17 -9.23 5.73 -11.49
N ASP A 18 -8.21 5.18 -10.83
CA ASP A 18 -8.15 3.75 -10.54
C ASP A 18 -9.26 3.28 -9.59
N TRP A 19 -9.76 4.16 -8.72
CA TRP A 19 -10.93 3.85 -7.89
C TRP A 19 -12.19 3.69 -8.74
N VAL A 20 -12.44 4.59 -9.68
CA VAL A 20 -13.59 4.49 -10.60
C VAL A 20 -13.48 3.21 -11.43
N ASP A 21 -12.30 2.96 -12.00
CA ASP A 21 -12.07 1.79 -12.83
C ASP A 21 -12.25 0.47 -12.05
N LEU A 22 -11.70 0.38 -10.85
CA LEU A 22 -11.64 -0.89 -10.12
C LEU A 22 -12.84 -1.13 -9.21
N LEU A 23 -13.42 -0.09 -8.61
CA LEU A 23 -14.61 -0.24 -7.77
C LEU A 23 -15.89 -0.27 -8.60
N GLY A 24 -15.88 0.39 -9.77
CA GLY A 24 -17.05 0.63 -10.61
C GLY A 24 -17.85 1.86 -10.16
N GLU A 25 -18.46 2.54 -11.12
CA GLU A 25 -19.16 3.81 -10.87
C GLU A 25 -20.21 3.75 -9.77
N ASP A 26 -21.06 2.71 -9.76
CA ASP A 26 -22.13 2.59 -8.77
C ASP A 26 -21.59 2.46 -7.34
N PHE A 27 -20.45 1.78 -7.18
CA PHE A 27 -19.82 1.65 -5.89
C PHE A 27 -19.21 2.99 -5.46
N VAL A 28 -18.50 3.68 -6.37
CA VAL A 28 -17.96 5.03 -6.08
C VAL A 28 -19.07 6.02 -5.74
N LYS A 29 -20.19 6.03 -6.48
CA LYS A 29 -21.35 6.88 -6.19
C LYS A 29 -21.92 6.61 -4.79
N GLU A 30 -22.01 5.35 -4.37
CA GLU A 30 -22.43 5.01 -3.01
C GLU A 30 -21.43 5.48 -1.94
N LEU A 31 -20.13 5.33 -2.19
CA LEU A 31 -19.11 5.83 -1.27
C LEU A 31 -19.21 7.36 -1.14
N LEU A 32 -19.31 8.10 -2.24
CA LEU A 32 -19.52 9.55 -2.23
C LEU A 32 -20.78 9.91 -1.44
N ARG A 33 -21.89 9.19 -1.64
CA ARG A 33 -23.13 9.43 -0.88
C ARG A 33 -22.92 9.27 0.64
N ARG A 34 -22.18 8.26 1.07
CA ARG A 34 -21.87 7.99 2.49
C ARG A 34 -20.90 9.01 3.09
N PHE A 35 -19.90 9.42 2.31
CA PHE A 35 -18.82 10.31 2.74
C PHE A 35 -19.02 11.77 2.29
N ARG A 36 -20.23 12.15 1.85
CA ARG A 36 -20.55 13.50 1.35
C ARG A 36 -20.20 14.66 2.28
N HIS A 37 -20.04 14.38 3.57
CA HIS A 37 -19.72 15.37 4.61
C HIS A 37 -18.21 15.65 4.70
N VAL A 38 -17.37 14.81 4.09
CA VAL A 38 -15.90 14.90 4.12
C VAL A 38 -15.27 14.85 2.72
N ALA A 39 -16.04 14.44 1.70
CA ALA A 39 -15.60 14.34 0.31
C ALA A 39 -16.70 14.82 -0.63
N ALA A 40 -16.39 15.82 -1.46
CA ALA A 40 -17.30 16.33 -2.49
C ALA A 40 -17.21 15.54 -3.80
N ASP A 41 -16.04 14.98 -4.10
CA ASP A 41 -15.69 14.29 -5.33
C ASP A 41 -14.79 13.06 -5.05
N VAL A 42 -14.43 12.34 -6.12
CA VAL A 42 -13.63 11.11 -6.02
C VAL A 42 -12.24 11.41 -5.46
N ASP A 43 -11.62 12.52 -5.85
CA ASP A 43 -10.34 12.98 -5.32
C ASP A 43 -10.39 13.17 -3.81
N GLY A 44 -11.39 13.89 -3.30
CA GLY A 44 -11.64 14.07 -1.89
C GLY A 44 -11.90 12.76 -1.15
N LEU A 45 -12.61 11.82 -1.79
CA LEU A 45 -12.90 10.50 -1.23
C LEU A 45 -11.63 9.65 -1.07
N VAL A 46 -10.80 9.58 -2.12
CA VAL A 46 -9.53 8.85 -2.11
C VAL A 46 -8.60 9.43 -1.05
N ARG A 47 -8.48 10.76 -1.03
CA ARG A 47 -7.67 11.46 -0.02
C ARG A 47 -8.16 11.16 1.39
N TYR A 48 -9.47 11.28 1.64
CA TYR A 48 -10.03 11.01 2.96
C TYR A 48 -9.79 9.57 3.42
N ALA A 49 -9.95 8.59 2.54
CA ALA A 49 -9.70 7.18 2.86
C ALA A 49 -8.22 6.90 3.18
N ALA A 50 -7.30 7.47 2.39
CA ALA A 50 -5.87 7.30 2.61
C ALA A 50 -5.38 8.00 3.88
N GLU A 51 -5.96 9.17 4.20
CA GLU A 51 -5.59 9.95 5.39
C GLU A 51 -6.27 9.45 6.67
N ASN A 52 -7.48 8.86 6.58
CA ASN A 52 -8.30 8.47 7.73
C ASN A 52 -8.90 7.06 7.59
N PRO A 53 -8.08 6.00 7.39
CA PRO A 53 -8.57 4.66 7.07
C PRO A 53 -9.43 4.02 8.18
N GLU A 54 -9.17 4.31 9.46
CA GLU A 54 -10.00 3.84 10.59
C GLU A 54 -11.43 4.40 10.48
N ALA A 55 -11.56 5.71 10.30
CA ALA A 55 -12.85 6.39 10.15
C ALA A 55 -13.55 5.97 8.85
N PHE A 56 -12.78 5.82 7.76
CA PHE A 56 -13.31 5.36 6.49
C PHE A 56 -13.92 3.96 6.61
N GLN A 57 -13.25 3.01 7.28
CA GLN A 57 -13.77 1.66 7.45
C GLN A 57 -15.14 1.62 8.16
N LEU A 58 -15.34 2.48 9.17
CA LEU A 58 -16.62 2.56 9.89
C LEU A 58 -17.79 2.92 8.95
N GLY A 59 -17.57 3.83 8.00
CA GLY A 59 -18.59 4.22 7.02
C GLY A 59 -18.95 3.13 6.01
N LEU A 60 -18.13 2.07 5.89
CA LEU A 60 -18.38 0.97 4.96
C LEU A 60 -19.36 -0.08 5.48
N ARG A 61 -19.63 -0.13 6.79
CA ARG A 61 -20.48 -1.16 7.41
C ARG A 61 -21.84 -1.28 6.71
N GLY A 62 -22.31 -2.51 6.54
CA GLY A 62 -23.57 -2.83 5.87
C GLY A 62 -23.52 -2.75 4.33
N LEU A 63 -22.37 -2.45 3.72
CA LEU A 63 -22.20 -2.60 2.27
C LEU A 63 -22.19 -4.07 1.87
N ARG A 64 -23.06 -4.43 0.91
CA ARG A 64 -23.08 -5.77 0.32
C ARG A 64 -22.16 -5.81 -0.89
N VAL A 65 -20.99 -6.42 -0.72
CA VAL A 65 -19.96 -6.56 -1.76
C VAL A 65 -19.75 -8.04 -2.08
N GLY A 66 -19.64 -8.37 -3.37
CA GLY A 66 -19.42 -9.71 -3.87
C GLY A 66 -18.36 -9.75 -4.99
N GLY A 67 -18.40 -10.79 -5.82
CA GLY A 67 -17.45 -11.00 -6.91
C GLY A 67 -16.17 -11.73 -6.46
N ARG A 68 -15.11 -11.63 -7.27
CA ARG A 68 -13.84 -12.36 -7.09
C ARG A 68 -13.21 -12.14 -5.70
N PHE A 69 -13.33 -10.94 -5.16
CA PHE A 69 -12.78 -10.54 -3.87
C PHE A 69 -13.84 -10.47 -2.76
N GLY A 70 -15.02 -11.07 -2.97
CA GLY A 70 -16.17 -10.92 -2.07
C GLY A 70 -15.86 -11.31 -0.62
N ARG A 71 -15.05 -12.36 -0.41
CA ARG A 71 -14.65 -12.80 0.93
C ARG A 71 -13.77 -11.75 1.62
N GLU A 72 -12.77 -11.23 0.91
CA GLU A 72 -11.88 -10.17 1.41
C GLU A 72 -12.68 -8.90 1.75
N TRP A 73 -13.64 -8.54 0.90
CA TRP A 73 -14.51 -7.41 1.14
C TRP A 73 -15.42 -7.60 2.35
N VAL A 74 -16.05 -8.77 2.51
CA VAL A 74 -16.89 -9.06 3.70
C VAL A 74 -16.06 -8.99 4.98
N LEU A 75 -14.86 -9.59 4.99
CA LEU A 75 -13.96 -9.55 6.15
C LEU A 75 -13.55 -8.11 6.51
N TYR A 76 -13.32 -7.26 5.51
CA TYR A 76 -12.93 -5.87 5.73
C TYR A 76 -14.10 -4.98 6.14
N VAL A 77 -15.23 -5.06 5.42
CA VAL A 77 -16.42 -4.24 5.68
C VAL A 77 -16.98 -4.51 7.07
N GLU A 78 -17.09 -5.79 7.47
CA GLU A 78 -17.70 -6.16 8.75
C GLU A 78 -16.70 -6.12 9.90
N GLY A 79 -15.48 -6.65 9.68
CA GLY A 79 -14.51 -6.89 10.76
C GLY A 79 -13.21 -6.09 10.67
N GLY A 80 -13.08 -5.19 9.70
CA GLY A 80 -11.86 -4.43 9.44
C GLY A 80 -10.69 -5.29 8.98
N PHE A 81 -10.90 -6.56 8.65
CA PHE A 81 -9.81 -7.50 8.44
C PHE A 81 -9.33 -7.57 6.99
N VAL A 82 -8.02 -7.48 6.83
CA VAL A 82 -7.25 -7.64 5.60
C VAL A 82 -6.09 -8.57 5.94
N GLU A 83 -5.76 -9.51 5.07
CA GLU A 83 -4.67 -10.45 5.37
C GLU A 83 -3.29 -9.78 5.34
N PRO A 84 -2.35 -10.19 6.21
CA PRO A 84 -1.01 -9.59 6.32
C PRO A 84 -0.07 -9.92 5.14
N ARG A 85 -0.44 -10.89 4.29
CA ARG A 85 0.41 -11.40 3.19
C ARG A 85 0.75 -10.32 2.17
N TRP A 86 1.89 -10.47 1.49
CA TRP A 86 2.17 -9.73 0.25
C TRP A 86 1.19 -10.16 -0.86
N ARG A 87 0.93 -9.26 -1.80
CA ARG A 87 -0.03 -9.40 -2.90
C ARG A 87 0.63 -9.24 -4.27
N ALA A 88 1.66 -8.39 -4.35
CA ALA A 88 2.41 -8.12 -5.56
C ALA A 88 3.19 -9.37 -6.02
N ARG A 89 3.14 -9.63 -7.32
CA ARG A 89 3.87 -10.72 -7.98
C ARG A 89 5.20 -10.20 -8.50
N TRP A 90 6.22 -10.22 -7.65
CA TRP A 90 7.55 -9.74 -8.03
C TRP A 90 8.27 -10.70 -8.98
N PRO A 91 8.72 -10.26 -10.17
CA PRO A 91 9.44 -11.10 -11.12
C PRO A 91 10.76 -11.54 -10.50
N PRO A 92 11.20 -12.79 -10.75
CA PRO A 92 12.46 -13.31 -10.23
C PRO A 92 13.65 -12.49 -10.73
N VAL A 93 14.55 -12.14 -9.81
CA VAL A 93 15.82 -11.48 -10.10
C VAL A 93 16.95 -12.34 -9.55
N ALA A 94 17.98 -12.57 -10.37
CA ALA A 94 19.19 -13.25 -9.92
C ALA A 94 19.94 -12.34 -8.93
N GLY A 95 20.08 -12.79 -7.69
CA GLY A 95 20.75 -12.02 -6.66
C GLY A 95 20.71 -12.66 -5.28
N ASN A 96 21.80 -12.49 -4.55
CA ASN A 96 21.99 -12.89 -3.16
C ASN A 96 22.01 -11.67 -2.22
N GLY A 97 21.40 -10.56 -2.63
CA GLY A 97 21.32 -9.34 -1.81
C GLY A 97 20.76 -9.64 -0.42
N VAL A 98 21.40 -9.10 0.61
CA VAL A 98 20.96 -9.24 2.00
C VAL A 98 20.51 -7.87 2.49
N ILE A 99 19.29 -7.81 3.02
CA ILE A 99 18.76 -6.62 3.70
C ILE A 99 18.25 -7.12 5.05
N ASP A 100 18.93 -6.71 6.13
CA ASP A 100 18.59 -7.14 7.49
C ASP A 100 17.40 -6.36 8.05
N VAL A 101 16.25 -6.51 7.40
CA VAL A 101 14.98 -5.86 7.79
C VAL A 101 13.91 -6.93 7.90
N ARG A 102 13.51 -7.22 9.14
CA ARG A 102 12.35 -8.09 9.39
C ARG A 102 11.06 -7.30 9.21
N LEU A 103 10.49 -7.40 8.00
CA LEU A 103 9.21 -6.81 7.64
C LEU A 103 8.38 -7.85 6.88
N GLN A 104 7.43 -8.49 7.58
CA GLN A 104 6.62 -9.61 7.06
C GLN A 104 5.13 -9.36 7.13
N VAL A 105 4.75 -8.08 6.96
CA VAL A 105 3.36 -7.65 6.78
C VAL A 105 3.32 -6.67 5.63
N SER A 106 2.30 -6.78 4.78
CA SER A 106 2.04 -5.85 3.67
C SER A 106 1.56 -4.50 4.21
N PRO A 107 1.82 -3.37 3.51
CA PRO A 107 1.23 -2.08 3.89
C PRO A 107 -0.30 -2.13 3.95
N CYS A 108 -0.95 -2.98 3.14
CA CYS A 108 -2.40 -3.27 3.23
C CYS A 108 -2.88 -3.64 4.63
N TYR A 109 -2.03 -4.27 5.45
CA TYR A 109 -2.41 -4.71 6.78
C TYR A 109 -2.70 -3.52 7.71
N LEU A 110 -2.35 -2.28 7.32
CA LEU A 110 -2.63 -1.06 8.09
C LEU A 110 -4.13 -0.93 8.32
N LEU A 111 -4.91 -1.24 7.29
CA LEU A 111 -6.37 -1.24 7.35
C LEU A 111 -6.89 -2.10 8.51
N THR A 112 -6.26 -3.23 8.81
CA THR A 112 -6.64 -4.07 9.95
C THR A 112 -6.24 -3.53 11.29
N VAL A 113 -4.99 -3.06 11.43
CA VAL A 113 -4.51 -2.59 12.73
C VAL A 113 -5.16 -1.28 13.15
N LEU A 114 -5.61 -0.50 12.18
CA LEU A 114 -6.33 0.74 12.41
C LEU A 114 -7.80 0.48 12.76
N SER A 115 -8.46 -0.48 12.13
CA SER A 115 -9.86 -0.83 12.44
C SER A 115 -10.04 -1.72 13.67
N ASP A 116 -9.05 -2.55 14.02
CA ASP A 116 -9.11 -3.46 15.17
C ASP A 116 -7.77 -3.52 15.93
N GLY A 117 -7.73 -2.82 17.06
CA GLY A 117 -6.55 -2.78 17.93
C GLY A 117 -6.15 -4.14 18.51
N GLY A 118 -7.07 -5.09 18.62
CA GLY A 118 -6.81 -6.44 19.15
C GLY A 118 -5.86 -7.26 18.27
N ARG A 119 -5.68 -6.89 17.00
CA ARG A 119 -4.81 -7.59 16.04
C ARG A 119 -3.43 -6.97 15.88
N ARG A 120 -3.11 -5.93 16.67
CA ARG A 120 -1.78 -5.26 16.69
C ARG A 120 -0.62 -6.21 16.99
N TYR A 121 -0.85 -7.31 17.72
CA TYR A 121 0.20 -8.28 18.05
C TYR A 121 0.79 -8.98 16.80
N ILE A 122 -0.01 -9.17 15.74
CA ILE A 122 0.47 -9.75 14.48
C ILE A 122 1.48 -8.81 13.83
N TRP A 123 1.19 -7.51 13.84
CA TRP A 123 2.12 -6.49 13.34
C TRP A 123 3.40 -6.45 14.17
N ARG A 124 3.28 -6.39 15.50
CA ARG A 124 4.43 -6.39 16.44
C ARG A 124 5.34 -7.60 16.24
N SER A 125 4.77 -8.78 16.06
CA SER A 125 5.54 -10.02 15.88
C SER A 125 6.14 -10.18 14.48
N ARG A 126 5.45 -9.74 13.42
CA ARG A 126 5.87 -9.96 12.02
C ARG A 126 6.65 -8.80 11.41
N ALA A 127 6.56 -7.61 11.97
CA ALA A 127 7.27 -6.42 11.51
C ALA A 127 7.90 -5.62 12.67
N PRO A 128 8.69 -6.26 13.56
CA PRO A 128 9.28 -5.57 14.71
C PRO A 128 10.23 -4.45 14.29
N THR A 129 10.83 -4.52 13.10
CA THR A 129 11.70 -3.46 12.58
C THR A 129 10.96 -2.14 12.40
N LEU A 130 9.66 -2.18 12.04
CA LEU A 130 8.87 -0.95 11.92
C LEU A 130 8.73 -0.21 13.24
N PHE A 131 8.68 -0.93 14.37
CA PHE A 131 8.59 -0.31 15.69
C PHE A 131 9.89 0.35 16.15
N LYS A 132 11.01 0.15 15.43
CA LYS A 132 12.22 0.96 15.61
C LYS A 132 12.10 2.33 14.93
N TRP A 133 11.18 2.47 13.98
CA TRP A 133 11.03 3.67 13.15
C TRP A 133 9.79 4.47 13.53
N VAL A 134 8.71 3.78 13.91
CA VAL A 134 7.46 4.39 14.34
C VAL A 134 7.05 3.84 15.70
N SER A 135 6.84 4.74 16.67
CA SER A 135 6.47 4.39 18.05
C SER A 135 5.07 3.77 18.18
N ALA A 136 4.14 4.15 17.30
CA ALA A 136 2.79 3.62 17.24
C ALA A 136 2.24 3.65 15.80
N VAL A 137 1.28 2.79 15.47
CA VAL A 137 0.67 2.82 14.13
C VAL A 137 -0.16 4.11 13.98
N PRO A 138 0.15 4.97 12.99
CA PRO A 138 -0.48 6.28 12.84
C PRO A 138 -1.93 6.15 12.37
N ARG A 139 -2.85 6.75 13.16
CA ARG A 139 -4.29 6.78 12.85
C ARG A 139 -4.67 7.74 11.73
N SER A 140 -3.88 8.81 11.58
CA SER A 140 -4.07 9.82 10.56
C SER A 140 -2.81 9.91 9.70
N ARG A 141 -3.01 10.12 8.39
CA ARG A 141 -1.97 10.28 7.36
C ARG A 141 -0.86 9.23 7.46
N PRO A 142 -1.20 7.93 7.48
CA PRO A 142 -0.22 6.87 7.70
C PRO A 142 0.91 6.89 6.67
N LEU A 143 0.61 7.19 5.41
CA LEU A 143 1.61 7.28 4.35
C LEU A 143 2.70 8.32 4.66
N GLU A 144 2.32 9.52 5.10
CA GLU A 144 3.26 10.58 5.44
C GLU A 144 4.12 10.21 6.64
N VAL A 145 3.50 9.67 7.70
CA VAL A 145 4.24 9.25 8.90
C VAL A 145 5.25 8.16 8.58
N PHE A 146 4.86 7.13 7.82
CA PHE A 146 5.81 6.09 7.43
C PHE A 146 6.86 6.60 6.45
N ARG A 147 6.53 7.52 5.54
CA ARG A 147 7.52 8.15 4.63
C ARG A 147 8.62 8.87 5.40
N SER A 148 8.25 9.62 6.44
CA SER A 148 9.19 10.36 7.29
C SER A 148 10.00 9.45 8.21
N ALA A 149 9.42 8.34 8.65
CA ALA A 149 10.06 7.43 9.60
C ALA A 149 10.95 6.37 8.95
N PHE A 150 10.63 5.92 7.72
CA PHE A 150 11.40 4.87 7.06
C PHE A 150 12.83 5.31 6.77
N PRO A 151 13.84 4.45 7.00
CA PRO A 151 15.22 4.79 6.70
C PRO A 151 15.42 5.17 5.23
N LEU A 152 16.00 6.34 5.00
CA LEU A 152 16.22 6.88 3.65
C LEU A 152 17.02 5.92 2.77
N TRP A 153 18.05 5.28 3.34
CA TRP A 153 18.91 4.33 2.62
C TRP A 153 18.14 3.14 2.01
N LEU A 154 17.01 2.72 2.60
CA LEU A 154 16.18 1.66 2.02
C LEU A 154 15.47 2.12 0.75
N ARG A 155 14.99 3.36 0.74
CA ARG A 155 14.36 3.97 -0.43
C ARG A 155 15.39 4.20 -1.54
N GLU A 156 16.55 4.74 -1.19
CA GLU A 156 17.68 4.92 -2.12
C GLU A 156 18.16 3.58 -2.72
N LEU A 157 18.26 2.53 -1.89
CA LEU A 157 18.59 1.19 -2.36
C LEU A 157 17.55 0.64 -3.34
N ALA A 158 16.27 0.84 -3.04
CA ALA A 158 15.18 0.45 -3.95
C ALA A 158 15.21 1.25 -5.26
N TRP A 159 15.54 2.54 -5.23
CA TRP A 159 15.71 3.33 -6.45
C TRP A 159 16.93 2.91 -7.25
N ALA A 160 18.02 2.52 -6.61
CA ALA A 160 19.24 2.11 -7.31
C ALA A 160 19.14 0.69 -7.90
N ARG A 161 18.44 -0.23 -7.23
CA ARG A 161 18.39 -1.67 -7.59
C ARG A 161 17.03 -2.15 -8.11
N GLY A 162 15.98 -1.39 -7.87
CA GLY A 162 14.59 -1.72 -8.21
C GLY A 162 13.87 -2.54 -7.13
N TYR A 163 12.54 -2.39 -7.05
CA TYR A 163 11.72 -3.11 -6.07
C TYR A 163 11.74 -4.63 -6.26
N SER A 164 11.85 -5.13 -7.49
CA SER A 164 11.99 -6.57 -7.75
C SER A 164 13.27 -7.12 -7.14
N TRP A 165 14.39 -6.39 -7.22
CA TRP A 165 15.62 -6.80 -6.54
C TRP A 165 15.43 -6.83 -5.02
N VAL A 166 14.79 -5.82 -4.44
CA VAL A 166 14.46 -5.79 -3.00
C VAL A 166 13.59 -7.00 -2.63
N ALA A 167 12.56 -7.31 -3.42
CA ALA A 167 11.65 -8.41 -3.15
C ALA A 167 12.35 -9.77 -3.11
N TRP A 168 13.42 -9.93 -3.91
CA TRP A 168 14.24 -11.13 -3.96
C TRP A 168 15.48 -11.09 -3.06
N SER A 169 15.81 -9.95 -2.45
CA SER A 169 16.77 -9.90 -1.35
C SER A 169 16.30 -10.72 -0.14
N ARG A 170 17.23 -11.07 0.75
CA ARG A 170 16.97 -11.91 1.91
C ARG A 170 17.12 -11.18 3.23
N TRP A 171 16.20 -11.49 4.14
CA TRP A 171 16.40 -11.40 5.57
C TRP A 171 16.50 -12.85 6.09
N ARG A 172 17.73 -13.27 6.44
CA ARG A 172 18.05 -14.67 6.76
C ARG A 172 17.59 -15.64 5.64
N ASP A 173 16.71 -16.57 5.96
CA ASP A 173 16.14 -17.57 5.06
C ASP A 173 14.94 -17.04 4.25
N ARG A 174 14.41 -15.85 4.55
CA ARG A 174 13.16 -15.35 3.95
C ARG A 174 13.39 -14.21 2.97
N ARG A 175 12.50 -14.11 1.99
CA ARG A 175 12.53 -13.07 0.94
C ARG A 175 11.82 -11.79 1.40
N ASN A 176 12.32 -10.64 1.00
CA ASN A 176 11.85 -9.32 1.40
C ASN A 176 10.69 -8.78 0.52
N ARG A 177 9.75 -9.64 0.13
CA ARG A 177 8.62 -9.28 -0.76
C ARG A 177 7.70 -8.22 -0.16
N HIS A 178 7.47 -8.25 1.15
CA HIS A 178 6.68 -7.22 1.83
C HIS A 178 7.44 -5.90 1.86
N LEU A 179 8.75 -5.90 2.14
CA LEU A 179 9.56 -4.69 2.12
C LEU A 179 9.50 -4.00 0.75
N ALA A 180 9.53 -4.77 -0.35
CA ALA A 180 9.33 -4.20 -1.68
C ALA A 180 7.95 -3.54 -1.86
N GLU A 181 6.87 -4.12 -1.34
CA GLU A 181 5.55 -3.48 -1.36
C GLU A 181 5.51 -2.19 -0.53
N TRP A 182 6.16 -2.20 0.63
CA TRP A 182 6.29 -1.01 1.47
C TRP A 182 7.02 0.10 0.73
N LEU A 183 8.21 -0.18 0.18
CA LEU A 183 8.99 0.85 -0.52
C LEU A 183 8.24 1.39 -1.73
N TYR A 184 7.56 0.53 -2.50
CA TYR A 184 6.70 0.97 -3.61
C TYR A 184 5.58 1.91 -3.14
N TRP A 185 4.87 1.53 -2.07
CA TRP A 185 3.79 2.34 -1.50
C TRP A 185 4.30 3.66 -0.94
N LEU A 186 5.43 3.65 -0.24
CA LEU A 186 6.06 4.86 0.27
C LEU A 186 6.55 5.78 -0.84
N ASP A 187 7.03 5.26 -1.95
CA ASP A 187 7.48 6.12 -3.04
C ASP A 187 6.33 6.72 -3.84
N THR A 188 5.27 5.93 -4.08
CA THR A 188 4.23 6.32 -5.04
C THR A 188 2.91 6.71 -4.42
N GLY A 189 2.65 6.33 -3.16
CA GLY A 189 1.32 6.36 -2.56
C GLY A 189 0.34 5.36 -3.18
N ARG A 190 0.81 4.49 -4.08
CA ARG A 190 0.02 3.49 -4.79
C ARG A 190 0.38 2.09 -4.32
N MET A 191 -0.56 1.16 -4.49
CA MET A 191 -0.36 -0.25 -4.16
C MET A 191 0.16 -1.04 -5.36
N ALA A 192 1.32 -1.68 -5.22
CA ALA A 192 2.00 -2.39 -6.32
C ALA A 192 1.13 -3.43 -7.03
N HIS A 193 0.37 -4.24 -6.29
CA HIS A 193 -0.49 -5.27 -6.88
C HIS A 193 -1.66 -4.70 -7.67
N ILE A 194 -2.11 -3.49 -7.33
CA ILE A 194 -3.18 -2.77 -8.03
C ILE A 194 -2.65 -2.19 -9.34
N ASP A 195 -1.48 -1.55 -9.30
CA ASP A 195 -0.80 -1.08 -10.51
C ASP A 195 -0.51 -2.22 -11.49
N MET A 196 -0.08 -3.39 -10.99
CA MET A 196 0.07 -4.60 -11.81
C MET A 196 -1.25 -5.06 -12.42
N ALA A 197 -2.35 -5.07 -11.64
CA ALA A 197 -3.67 -5.48 -12.13
C ALA A 197 -4.19 -4.55 -13.22
N LEU A 198 -3.76 -3.29 -13.22
CA LEU A 198 -4.05 -2.28 -14.24
C LEU A 198 -3.02 -2.23 -15.39
N GLY A 199 -2.10 -3.20 -15.44
CA GLY A 199 -1.13 -3.32 -16.53
C GLY A 199 0.08 -2.38 -16.45
N ARG A 200 0.24 -1.62 -15.35
CA ARG A 200 1.35 -0.68 -15.13
C ARG A 200 2.63 -1.39 -14.66
N TYR A 201 2.97 -2.51 -15.27
CA TYR A 201 4.14 -3.33 -14.89
C TYR A 201 5.46 -2.55 -14.96
N ARG A 202 5.61 -1.64 -15.93
CA ARG A 202 6.80 -0.77 -16.04
C ARG A 202 6.96 0.15 -14.83
N ASP A 203 5.87 0.65 -14.26
CA ASP A 203 5.93 1.49 -13.05
C ASP A 203 6.41 0.70 -11.84
N VAL A 204 6.08 -0.59 -11.80
CA VAL A 204 6.36 -1.46 -10.64
C VAL A 204 7.73 -2.14 -10.76
N TYR A 205 8.15 -2.53 -11.96
CA TYR A 205 9.38 -3.30 -12.18
C TYR A 205 10.57 -2.44 -12.63
N ASP A 206 10.35 -1.46 -13.51
CA ASP A 206 11.42 -0.66 -14.13
C ASP A 206 11.72 0.60 -13.32
N THR A 207 12.09 0.40 -12.06
CA THR A 207 12.38 1.50 -11.13
C THR A 207 13.85 1.89 -11.11
N ALA A 208 14.77 0.94 -11.31
CA ALA A 208 16.20 1.20 -11.36
C ALA A 208 16.65 2.05 -12.58
N SER A 209 15.97 1.90 -13.71
CA SER A 209 16.27 2.59 -14.97
C SER A 209 15.72 4.02 -15.02
N ARG A 210 14.64 4.33 -14.28
CA ARG A 210 14.09 5.69 -14.15
C ARG A 210 15.02 6.62 -13.35
N THR A 211 15.81 6.08 -12.43
CA THR A 211 16.73 6.84 -11.56
C THR A 211 18.01 7.28 -12.27
N LYS A 212 18.48 6.55 -13.29
CA LYS A 212 19.62 7.00 -14.13
C LYS A 212 19.31 8.31 -14.86
N HIS A 213 18.03 8.62 -15.12
CA HIS A 213 17.61 9.84 -15.79
C HIS A 213 17.04 10.92 -14.85
N GLY A 214 16.60 10.56 -13.64
CA GLY A 214 16.09 11.52 -12.64
C GLY A 214 17.18 12.19 -11.80
N ALA A 215 18.20 11.45 -11.37
CA ALA A 215 19.26 11.98 -10.50
C ALA A 215 20.33 12.79 -11.27
N ALA A 216 20.43 12.61 -12.58
CA ALA A 216 21.38 13.35 -13.42
C ALA A 216 20.89 14.76 -13.82
N LYS A 217 19.63 15.13 -13.51
CA LYS A 217 19.06 16.43 -13.88
C LYS A 217 18.89 17.44 -12.74
N VAL A 218 19.26 17.09 -11.50
CA VAL A 218 19.09 17.99 -10.33
C VAL A 218 20.42 18.35 -9.66
N LEU A 219 21.57 18.01 -10.26
CA LEU A 219 22.89 18.31 -9.68
C LEU A 219 23.84 19.12 -10.58
N TYR A 220 23.36 19.63 -11.72
CA TYR A 220 24.14 20.54 -12.56
C TYR A 220 23.26 21.62 -13.18
N GLU A 221 22.89 22.62 -12.38
CA GLU A 221 22.76 23.99 -12.89
C GLU A 221 23.84 24.83 -12.18
N PRO A 222 24.87 25.29 -12.91
CA PRO A 222 25.84 26.21 -12.36
C PRO A 222 25.24 27.62 -12.32
N SER A 223 25.17 28.20 -11.12
CA SER A 223 25.21 29.66 -10.94
C SER A 223 26.59 30.21 -11.31
#